data_AF-A0A223EGJ3-F1
#
_entry.id   AF-A0A223EGJ3-F1
#
_cell.length_a   1.000
_cell.length_b   1.000
_cell.length_c   1.000
_cell.angle_alpha   90.00
_cell.angle_beta   90.00
_cell.angle_gamma   90.00
#
_symmetry.space_group_name_H-M   'P 1'
#
loop_
_entity.id
_entity.type
_entity.pdbx_description
1 polymer ?
#
loop_
_entity_poly.entity_id
_entity_poly.type
_entity_poly.pdbx_seq_one_letter_code
_entity_poly.pdbx_strand_id
1 'polypeptide(L)'
;MKQSHSNIRPLFISLFVLLFLFLTGCWSSHEIEEQSLGIGLAFDKGKQSSIEKKLNEQGDGYSKKDLITGTYQFITPQVASSTTKQSGPQQKSYVNVSETGDSFHQMVREISLRSEQPVTAHHMKVVVIGEDLAKSYRLEQLLDQNFRESEVRPSCLVLISKGRASKTLETKKAGEIPAFRLAGIVENAYRTARILPPMSHIKVESKIKSGSSFLMQKVLSADGQVKFAGAAVIDGKTHKMAGTLNEEELEGVTWITGKGKGGVVKSFYKETGQLIVYEIESMKSTIIPRVTGNNISFDVNIESVGRLSENWVVSGNTFKNEFLKKAEKSSEKEVKRLVGNVIEKMQKEYQLDVAGFGNRLRIEHPKVWNKVKKDWDQTFSETQINYDVKLTINDYGTSGGSKK
;
A
#
# COMPACT_ATOMS: atom_id res chain seq x y z
N MET A 1 10.15 -37.21 -72.15
CA MET A 1 10.38 -35.84 -71.63
C MET A 1 11.21 -35.93 -70.34
N LYS A 2 12.53 -35.70 -70.42
CA LYS A 2 13.41 -35.55 -69.24
C LYS A 2 13.51 -34.06 -68.93
N GLN A 3 12.68 -33.56 -68.01
CA GLN A 3 12.75 -32.17 -67.57
C GLN A 3 13.90 -31.97 -66.59
N SER A 4 14.62 -30.87 -66.79
CA SER A 4 15.78 -30.41 -66.06
C SER A 4 15.50 -30.26 -64.56
N HIS A 5 16.17 -31.07 -63.73
CA HIS A 5 16.17 -30.94 -62.27
C HIS A 5 17.28 -29.99 -61.74
N SER A 6 18.01 -29.25 -62.60
CA SER A 6 19.20 -28.51 -62.14
C SER A 6 18.91 -27.28 -61.27
N ASN A 7 17.71 -26.71 -61.35
CA ASN A 7 17.37 -25.43 -60.70
C ASN A 7 16.61 -25.57 -59.37
N ILE A 8 16.23 -26.80 -58.99
CA ILE A 8 15.48 -27.06 -57.75
C ILE A 8 16.43 -27.03 -56.54
N ARG A 9 17.66 -27.56 -56.69
CA ARG A 9 18.69 -27.57 -55.64
C ARG A 9 19.08 -26.17 -55.12
N PRO A 10 19.41 -25.17 -55.96
CA PRO A 10 19.76 -23.85 -55.46
C PRO A 10 18.57 -23.12 -54.80
N LEU A 11 17.33 -23.39 -55.25
CA LEU A 11 16.12 -22.83 -54.64
C LEU A 11 15.88 -23.38 -53.23
N PHE A 12 16.05 -24.69 -53.03
CA PHE A 12 15.98 -25.31 -51.71
C PHE A 12 17.08 -24.82 -50.77
N ILE A 13 18.31 -24.63 -51.27
CA ILE A 13 19.41 -24.06 -50.47
C ILE A 13 19.09 -22.61 -50.08
N SER A 14 18.57 -21.79 -51.01
CA SER A 14 18.17 -20.41 -50.73
C SER A 14 17.02 -20.34 -49.71
N LEU A 15 16.03 -21.24 -49.79
CA LEU A 15 14.93 -21.32 -48.83
C LEU A 15 15.42 -21.77 -47.45
N PHE A 16 16.37 -22.71 -47.41
CA PHE A 16 17.01 -23.18 -46.18
C PHE A 16 17.84 -22.08 -45.50
N VAL A 17 18.58 -21.28 -46.28
CA VAL A 17 19.31 -20.10 -45.79
C VAL A 17 18.35 -19.02 -45.29
N LEU A 18 17.21 -18.80 -45.97
CA LEU A 18 16.17 -17.86 -45.54
C LEU A 18 15.55 -18.26 -44.19
N LEU A 19 15.36 -19.57 -43.96
CA LEU A 19 14.86 -20.11 -42.69
C LEU A 19 15.83 -19.87 -41.51
N PHE A 20 17.15 -19.81 -41.77
CA PHE A 20 18.13 -19.47 -40.73
C PHE A 20 18.09 -18.01 -40.29
N LEU A 21 17.59 -17.09 -41.11
CA LEU A 21 17.42 -15.69 -40.72
C LEU A 21 16.34 -15.51 -39.63
N PHE A 22 15.39 -16.45 -39.53
CA PHE A 22 14.34 -16.44 -38.51
C PHE A 22 14.73 -17.13 -37.18
N LEU A 23 15.94 -17.69 -37.07
CA LEU A 23 16.44 -18.34 -35.85
C LEU A 23 17.17 -17.40 -34.88
N THR A 24 17.12 -16.07 -35.09
CA THR A 24 17.78 -15.07 -34.23
C THR A 24 17.00 -14.71 -32.96
N GLY A 25 16.01 -15.51 -32.56
CA GLY A 25 15.02 -15.20 -31.53
C GLY A 25 15.49 -15.13 -30.07
N CYS A 26 16.76 -15.44 -29.77
CA CYS A 26 17.28 -15.44 -28.39
C CYS A 26 18.33 -14.35 -28.12
N TRP A 27 18.47 -13.34 -28.98
CA TRP A 27 19.50 -12.30 -28.82
C TRP A 27 19.37 -11.49 -27.52
N SER A 28 18.18 -11.42 -26.91
CA SER A 28 17.91 -10.56 -25.75
C SER A 28 17.60 -11.32 -24.44
N SER A 29 17.84 -12.63 -24.38
CA SER A 29 17.65 -13.38 -23.12
C SER A 29 18.78 -13.14 -22.14
N HIS A 30 18.43 -12.91 -20.88
CA HIS A 30 19.35 -12.95 -19.75
C HIS A 30 18.83 -14.01 -18.78
N GLU A 31 19.70 -14.91 -18.31
CA GLU A 31 19.29 -15.97 -17.38
C GLU A 31 19.10 -15.42 -15.96
N ILE A 32 18.27 -16.08 -15.14
CA ILE A 32 17.98 -15.60 -13.77
C ILE A 32 19.24 -15.66 -12.89
N GLU A 33 20.09 -16.64 -13.17
CA GLU A 33 21.37 -16.89 -12.54
C GLU A 33 22.42 -15.80 -12.85
N GLU A 34 22.18 -14.99 -13.89
CA GLU A 34 23.04 -13.87 -14.31
C GLU A 34 22.52 -12.52 -13.79
N GLN A 35 21.49 -12.52 -12.93
CA GLN A 35 20.85 -11.28 -12.50
C GLN A 35 20.62 -11.23 -10.98
N SER A 36 20.80 -10.04 -10.41
CA SER A 36 20.37 -9.76 -9.04
C SER A 36 18.92 -9.25 -9.04
N LEU A 37 18.02 -10.07 -8.51
CA LEU A 37 16.59 -9.78 -8.46
C LEU A 37 16.30 -8.74 -7.37
N GLY A 38 15.97 -7.50 -7.75
CA GLY A 38 15.46 -6.48 -6.85
C GLY A 38 14.01 -6.74 -6.47
N ILE A 39 13.75 -6.95 -5.18
CA ILE A 39 12.42 -7.33 -4.65
C ILE A 39 11.82 -6.25 -3.74
N GLY A 40 12.66 -5.49 -3.05
CA GLY A 40 12.26 -4.36 -2.24
C GLY A 40 13.13 -3.15 -2.48
N LEU A 41 12.53 -1.97 -2.38
CA LEU A 41 13.23 -0.69 -2.45
C LEU A 41 12.80 0.17 -1.27
N ALA A 42 13.76 0.82 -0.61
CA ALA A 42 13.50 1.79 0.43
C ALA A 42 14.17 3.14 0.09
N PHE A 43 13.44 4.22 0.32
CA PHE A 43 13.93 5.60 0.20
C PHE A 43 14.00 6.26 1.57
N ASP A 44 15.19 6.73 1.94
CA ASP A 44 15.46 7.42 3.20
C ASP A 44 16.14 8.77 2.97
N LYS A 45 16.00 9.68 3.94
CA LYS A 45 16.81 10.91 3.96
C LYS A 45 18.29 10.52 3.97
N GLY A 46 19.07 11.23 3.15
CA GLY A 46 20.47 10.93 2.86
C GLY A 46 21.30 10.71 4.11
N LYS A 47 21.88 9.51 4.20
CA LYS A 47 22.82 9.10 5.23
C LYS A 47 23.70 7.99 4.68
N GLN A 48 24.93 8.35 4.34
CA GLN A 48 25.94 7.40 3.86
C GLN A 48 26.13 6.23 4.84
N SER A 49 26.19 5.03 4.28
CA SER A 49 26.58 3.81 4.98
C SER A 49 28.06 3.83 5.36
N SER A 50 28.44 2.97 6.30
CA SER A 50 29.85 2.80 6.68
C SER A 50 30.72 2.33 5.51
N ILE A 51 30.14 1.64 4.52
CA ILE A 51 30.86 1.18 3.33
C ILE A 51 31.13 2.36 2.40
N GLU A 52 30.11 3.18 2.11
CA GLU A 52 30.27 4.39 1.29
C GLU A 52 31.34 5.33 1.87
N LYS A 53 31.34 5.54 3.19
CA LYS A 53 32.35 6.36 3.84
C LYS A 53 33.78 5.83 3.63
N LYS A 54 33.98 4.53 3.83
CA LYS A 54 35.31 3.90 3.64
C LYS A 54 35.77 3.97 2.18
N LEU A 55 34.87 3.78 1.22
CA LEU A 55 35.19 3.88 -0.20
C LEU A 55 35.54 5.32 -0.60
N ASN A 56 34.78 6.30 -0.11
CA ASN A 56 35.03 7.72 -0.35
C ASN A 56 36.31 8.23 0.33
N GLU A 57 36.73 7.63 1.45
CA GLU A 57 38.01 7.95 2.11
C GLU A 57 39.22 7.41 1.33
N GLN A 58 39.04 6.32 0.57
CA GLN A 58 40.12 5.64 -0.16
C GLN A 58 40.20 6.01 -1.65
N GLY A 59 39.12 6.49 -2.24
CA GLY A 59 39.05 6.90 -3.64
C GLY A 59 38.82 8.40 -3.80
N ASP A 60 38.94 8.88 -5.03
CA ASP A 60 38.70 10.29 -5.38
C ASP A 60 37.21 10.70 -5.32
N GLY A 61 36.32 9.72 -5.07
CA GLY A 61 34.88 9.90 -4.95
C GLY A 61 34.20 10.37 -6.23
N TYR A 62 32.88 10.31 -6.25
CA TYR A 62 32.07 10.96 -7.27
C TYR A 62 31.34 12.15 -6.63
N SER A 63 31.40 13.32 -7.27
CA SER A 63 30.76 14.53 -6.76
C SER A 63 29.24 14.40 -6.80
N LYS A 64 28.61 14.29 -5.63
CA LYS A 64 27.16 14.16 -5.46
C LYS A 64 26.70 14.91 -4.21
N LYS A 65 25.40 15.17 -4.12
CA LYS A 65 24.79 15.67 -2.88
C LYS A 65 24.12 14.51 -2.16
N ASP A 66 24.43 14.29 -0.89
CA ASP A 66 23.86 13.19 -0.10
C ASP A 66 22.42 13.49 0.37
N LEU A 67 21.49 13.65 -0.57
CA LEU A 67 20.11 14.07 -0.27
C LEU A 67 19.20 12.89 0.07
N ILE A 68 19.40 11.76 -0.60
CA ILE A 68 18.56 10.56 -0.55
C ILE A 68 19.46 9.35 -0.42
N THR A 69 19.07 8.37 0.39
CA THR A 69 19.65 7.03 0.40
C THR A 69 18.61 6.05 -0.15
N GLY A 70 18.96 5.34 -1.22
CA GLY A 70 18.19 4.21 -1.75
C GLY A 70 18.75 2.89 -1.23
N THR A 71 17.92 2.07 -0.60
CA THR A 71 18.28 0.71 -0.19
C THR A 71 17.51 -0.32 -1.02
N TYR A 72 18.22 -1.11 -1.81
CA TYR A 72 17.67 -2.23 -2.55
C TYR A 72 17.80 -3.53 -1.76
N GLN A 73 16.74 -4.34 -1.76
CA GLN A 73 16.73 -5.71 -1.27
C GLN A 73 16.81 -6.67 -2.45
N PHE A 74 17.93 -7.39 -2.55
CA PHE A 74 18.22 -8.35 -3.61
C PHE A 74 18.07 -9.79 -3.14
N ILE A 75 17.58 -10.65 -4.03
CA ILE A 75 17.95 -12.07 -4.05
C ILE A 75 19.05 -12.20 -5.10
N THR A 76 20.25 -12.60 -4.68
CA THR A 76 21.36 -12.88 -5.59
C THR A 76 21.42 -14.38 -5.89
N PRO A 77 22.09 -14.80 -6.99
CA PRO A 77 22.29 -16.22 -7.29
C PRO A 77 22.90 -16.99 -6.13
N GLN A 78 23.90 -16.44 -5.44
CA GLN A 78 24.53 -17.08 -4.28
C GLN A 78 23.54 -17.31 -3.13
N VAL A 79 22.65 -16.35 -2.90
CA VAL A 79 21.58 -16.46 -1.90
C VAL A 79 20.56 -17.52 -2.32
N ALA A 80 20.14 -17.54 -3.59
CA ALA A 80 19.22 -18.54 -4.11
C ALA A 80 19.81 -19.96 -4.03
N SER A 81 21.08 -20.16 -4.43
CA SER A 81 21.78 -21.44 -4.35
C SER A 81 22.07 -21.90 -2.92
N SER A 82 22.09 -20.98 -1.94
CA SER A 82 22.26 -21.35 -0.53
C SER A 82 21.02 -21.99 0.11
N THR A 83 19.83 -21.80 -0.48
CA THR A 83 18.57 -22.38 0.03
C THR A 83 18.47 -23.90 -0.17
N THR A 84 19.28 -24.49 -1.04
CA THR A 84 19.30 -25.94 -1.31
C THR A 84 20.31 -26.72 -0.46
N LYS A 85 21.18 -26.04 0.32
CA LYS A 85 22.08 -26.68 1.28
C LYS A 85 21.58 -26.46 2.69
N GLN A 86 21.15 -27.55 3.34
CA GLN A 86 20.78 -27.60 4.74
C GLN A 86 21.94 -27.08 5.61
N SER A 87 21.90 -25.80 5.98
CA SER A 87 22.99 -25.17 6.73
C SER A 87 22.47 -24.04 7.62
N GLY A 88 22.82 -24.13 8.92
CA GLY A 88 22.94 -23.04 9.89
C GLY A 88 21.69 -22.18 10.24
N PRO A 89 21.37 -21.96 11.53
CA PRO A 89 20.19 -21.18 11.97
C PRO A 89 20.22 -19.66 11.68
N GLN A 90 21.05 -19.14 10.77
CA GLN A 90 21.27 -17.69 10.68
C GLN A 90 21.51 -17.10 9.27
N GLN A 91 21.36 -17.87 8.19
CA GLN A 91 21.57 -17.32 6.84
C GLN A 91 20.34 -16.54 6.35
N LYS A 92 20.55 -15.28 5.94
CA LYS A 92 19.50 -14.44 5.36
C LYS A 92 19.30 -14.82 3.90
N SER A 93 18.03 -14.92 3.47
CA SER A 93 17.65 -15.16 2.08
C SER A 93 17.62 -13.89 1.22
N TYR A 94 18.36 -12.85 1.61
CA TYR A 94 18.42 -11.57 0.90
C TYR A 94 19.69 -10.80 1.28
N VAL A 95 20.06 -9.84 0.43
CA VAL A 95 21.09 -8.83 0.71
C VAL A 95 20.46 -7.44 0.55
N ASN A 96 20.69 -6.56 1.52
CA ASN A 96 20.33 -5.14 1.39
C ASN A 96 21.58 -4.34 1.00
N VAL A 97 21.52 -3.63 -0.12
CA VAL A 97 22.58 -2.74 -0.60
C VAL A 97 22.05 -1.31 -0.60
N SER A 98 22.80 -0.38 -0.01
CA SER A 98 22.37 1.02 0.13
C SER A 98 23.36 1.96 -0.53
N GLU A 99 22.84 2.92 -1.28
CA GLU A 99 23.60 3.98 -1.94
C GLU A 99 22.97 5.34 -1.66
N THR A 100 23.80 6.35 -1.43
CA THR A 100 23.39 7.72 -1.11
C THR A 100 23.80 8.67 -2.23
N GLY A 101 22.94 9.62 -2.57
CA GLY A 101 23.16 10.59 -3.63
C GLY A 101 21.94 11.49 -3.86
N ASP A 102 21.91 12.16 -5.01
CA ASP A 102 20.88 13.14 -5.38
C ASP A 102 20.09 12.78 -6.64
N SER A 103 20.51 11.76 -7.37
CA SER A 103 19.78 11.19 -8.50
C SER A 103 19.61 9.70 -8.33
N PHE A 104 18.36 9.23 -8.30
CA PHE A 104 18.07 7.81 -8.11
C PHE A 104 18.67 6.93 -9.20
N HIS A 105 18.57 7.35 -10.47
CA HIS A 105 19.14 6.59 -11.57
C HIS A 105 20.67 6.51 -11.46
N GLN A 106 21.33 7.58 -11.02
CA GLN A 106 22.78 7.56 -10.79
C GLN A 106 23.16 6.65 -9.62
N MET A 107 22.42 6.69 -8.50
CA MET A 107 22.65 5.77 -7.38
C MET A 107 22.55 4.29 -7.80
N VAL A 108 21.64 3.95 -8.72
CA VAL A 108 21.57 2.58 -9.28
C VAL A 108 22.84 2.22 -10.06
N ARG A 109 23.43 3.16 -10.81
CA ARG A 109 24.70 2.93 -11.52
C ARG A 109 25.87 2.75 -10.57
N GLU A 110 25.93 3.49 -9.47
CA GLU A 110 26.95 3.30 -8.42
C GLU A 110 26.84 1.92 -7.77
N ILE A 111 25.62 1.40 -7.56
CA ILE A 111 25.43 0.03 -7.06
C ILE A 111 26.06 -1.00 -8.02
N SER A 112 25.96 -0.77 -9.33
CA SER A 112 26.57 -1.64 -10.34
C SER A 112 28.10 -1.64 -10.31
N LEU A 113 28.76 -0.59 -9.83
CA LEU A 113 30.23 -0.54 -9.73
C LEU A 113 30.80 -1.47 -8.65
N ARG A 114 29.94 -1.98 -7.75
CA ARG A 114 30.32 -2.86 -6.63
C ARG A 114 29.48 -4.13 -6.55
N SER A 115 28.75 -4.45 -7.62
CA SER A 115 27.93 -5.66 -7.74
C SER A 115 28.38 -6.43 -8.96
N GLU A 116 28.61 -7.74 -8.81
CA GLU A 116 29.05 -8.59 -9.93
C GLU A 116 27.99 -8.74 -11.01
N GLN A 117 26.70 -8.73 -10.61
CA GLN A 117 25.57 -8.98 -11.50
C GLN A 117 24.75 -7.70 -11.71
N PRO A 118 24.19 -7.49 -12.93
CA PRO A 118 23.26 -6.40 -13.18
C PRO A 118 22.03 -6.52 -12.27
N VAL A 119 21.52 -5.35 -11.87
CA VAL A 119 20.30 -5.23 -11.07
C VAL A 119 19.10 -5.24 -12.00
N THR A 120 18.10 -6.08 -11.70
CA THR A 120 16.80 -6.04 -12.36
C THR A 120 15.69 -5.70 -11.36
N ALA A 121 14.73 -4.87 -11.76
CA ALA A 121 13.57 -4.51 -10.93
C ALA A 121 12.26 -5.23 -11.34
N HIS A 122 12.31 -6.20 -12.27
CA HIS A 122 11.13 -6.92 -12.79
C HIS A 122 10.27 -7.62 -11.73
N HIS A 123 10.85 -7.92 -10.56
CA HIS A 123 10.18 -8.61 -9.46
C HIS A 123 9.95 -7.74 -8.23
N MET A 124 10.14 -6.42 -8.35
CA MET A 124 9.92 -5.45 -7.27
C MET A 124 8.51 -5.59 -6.71
N LYS A 125 8.40 -5.98 -5.44
CA LYS A 125 7.11 -6.17 -4.75
C LYS A 125 6.69 -4.94 -3.97
N VAL A 126 7.66 -4.26 -3.34
CA VAL A 126 7.38 -3.11 -2.48
C VAL A 126 8.38 -1.98 -2.68
N VAL A 127 7.88 -0.76 -2.65
CA VAL A 127 8.65 0.47 -2.47
C VAL A 127 8.21 1.09 -1.14
N VAL A 128 9.15 1.36 -0.24
CA VAL A 128 8.88 1.99 1.05
C VAL A 128 9.56 3.35 1.11
N ILE A 129 8.83 4.40 1.45
CA ILE A 129 9.35 5.77 1.54
C ILE A 129 9.34 6.20 2.99
N GLY A 130 10.46 6.70 3.51
CA GLY A 130 10.52 7.25 4.87
C GLY A 130 9.68 8.52 4.97
N GLU A 131 8.94 8.67 6.07
CA GLU A 131 8.03 9.81 6.26
C GLU A 131 8.73 11.17 6.17
N ASP A 132 10.00 11.26 6.60
CA ASP A 132 10.78 12.50 6.53
C ASP A 132 11.04 12.93 5.09
N LEU A 133 11.30 11.97 4.19
CA LEU A 133 11.41 12.26 2.75
C LEU A 133 10.05 12.62 2.16
N ALA A 134 8.99 11.87 2.49
CA ALA A 134 7.66 12.12 1.97
C ALA A 134 7.12 13.51 2.38
N LYS A 135 7.53 14.03 3.55
CA LYS A 135 7.23 15.41 3.99
C LYS A 135 8.07 16.46 3.24
N SER A 136 9.31 16.13 2.90
CA SER A 136 10.27 17.08 2.32
C SER A 136 10.15 17.19 0.79
N TYR A 137 9.98 16.06 0.11
CA TYR A 137 9.97 15.92 -1.34
C TYR A 137 8.60 15.51 -1.86
N ARG A 138 8.30 15.93 -3.10
CA ARG A 138 7.09 15.48 -3.79
C ARG A 138 7.25 14.00 -4.15
N LEU A 139 6.22 13.17 -3.94
CA LEU A 139 6.27 11.74 -4.27
C LEU A 139 6.62 11.50 -5.74
N GLU A 140 6.19 12.38 -6.65
CA GLU A 140 6.57 12.34 -8.07
C GLU A 140 8.07 12.40 -8.28
N GLN A 141 8.80 13.22 -7.52
CA GLN A 141 10.24 13.37 -7.67
C GLN A 141 10.96 12.12 -7.17
N LEU A 142 10.48 11.53 -6.07
CA LEU A 142 11.04 10.30 -5.50
C LEU A 142 10.79 9.08 -6.40
N LEU A 143 9.66 9.06 -7.10
CA LEU A 143 9.19 7.93 -7.91
C LEU A 143 9.35 8.15 -9.42
N ASP A 144 9.91 9.27 -9.89
CA ASP A 144 9.96 9.62 -11.33
C ASP A 144 10.61 8.51 -12.18
N GLN A 145 11.78 8.01 -11.74
CA GLN A 145 12.44 6.91 -12.43
C GLN A 145 11.62 5.62 -12.37
N ASN A 146 10.95 5.34 -11.25
CA ASN A 146 10.09 4.17 -11.14
C ASN A 146 8.88 4.25 -12.09
N PHE A 147 8.29 5.44 -12.30
CA PHE A 147 7.20 5.68 -13.25
C PHE A 147 7.63 5.57 -14.71
N ARG A 148 8.90 5.85 -15.03
CA ARG A 148 9.43 5.79 -16.40
C ARG A 148 9.96 4.42 -16.80
N GLU A 149 10.52 3.69 -15.85
CA GLU A 149 11.19 2.42 -16.13
C GLU A 149 10.17 1.29 -16.31
N SER A 150 10.23 0.59 -17.45
CA SER A 150 9.36 -0.55 -17.72
C SER A 150 9.61 -1.74 -16.78
N GLU A 151 10.72 -1.74 -16.06
CA GLU A 151 11.10 -2.84 -15.17
C GLU A 151 10.26 -2.89 -13.90
N VAL A 152 9.78 -1.75 -13.37
CA VAL A 152 8.98 -1.76 -12.14
C VAL A 152 7.53 -2.11 -12.48
N ARG A 153 7.03 -3.21 -11.93
CA ARG A 153 5.66 -3.65 -12.19
C ARG A 153 4.64 -2.60 -11.70
N PRO A 154 3.59 -2.28 -12.50
CA PRO A 154 2.49 -1.40 -12.07
C PRO A 154 1.79 -1.83 -10.77
N SER A 155 1.82 -3.12 -10.45
CA SER A 155 1.24 -3.71 -9.23
C SER A 155 2.13 -3.61 -7.98
N CYS A 156 3.36 -3.11 -8.10
CA CYS A 156 4.28 -2.92 -6.98
C CYS A 156 3.62 -2.06 -5.89
N LEU A 157 3.63 -2.54 -4.64
CA LEU A 157 2.99 -1.86 -3.51
C LEU A 157 3.85 -0.69 -3.01
N VAL A 158 3.26 0.47 -2.74
CA VAL A 158 3.98 1.62 -2.19
C VAL A 158 3.50 1.90 -0.76
N LEU A 159 4.44 2.03 0.17
CA LEU A 159 4.21 2.20 1.61
C LEU A 159 4.96 3.41 2.16
N ILE A 160 4.48 3.97 3.27
CA ILE A 160 5.21 5.00 4.04
C ILE A 160 5.71 4.40 5.35
N SER A 161 7.01 4.55 5.64
CA SER A 161 7.59 4.12 6.92
C SER A 161 7.58 5.24 7.95
N LYS A 162 7.21 4.92 9.20
CA LYS A 162 7.55 5.78 10.34
C LYS A 162 9.03 5.59 10.67
N GLY A 163 9.82 6.65 10.56
CA GLY A 163 11.28 6.56 10.62
C GLY A 163 11.91 6.03 9.32
N ARG A 164 13.03 5.31 9.43
CA ARG A 164 13.80 4.87 8.26
C ARG A 164 13.13 3.71 7.53
N ALA A 165 12.84 3.90 6.24
CA ALA A 165 12.29 2.89 5.36
C ALA A 165 13.20 1.67 5.21
N SER A 166 14.53 1.84 5.22
CA SER A 166 15.46 0.70 5.13
C SER A 166 15.24 -0.34 6.23
N LYS A 167 14.75 0.07 7.41
CA LYS A 167 14.45 -0.83 8.54
C LYS A 167 13.26 -1.73 8.31
N THR A 168 12.31 -1.35 7.46
CA THR A 168 11.19 -2.22 7.10
C THR A 168 11.63 -3.38 6.21
N LEU A 169 12.80 -3.25 5.56
CA LEU A 169 13.44 -4.28 4.74
C LEU A 169 14.46 -5.11 5.54
N GLU A 170 14.41 -5.10 6.87
CA GLU A 170 15.23 -5.94 7.74
C GLU A 170 14.35 -6.97 8.48
N THR A 171 14.91 -8.16 8.73
CA THR A 171 14.30 -9.19 9.58
C THR A 171 15.38 -9.99 10.30
N LYS A 172 15.03 -10.45 11.52
CA LYS A 172 15.83 -11.40 12.32
C LYS A 172 15.43 -12.86 12.05
N LYS A 173 14.33 -13.10 11.32
CA LYS A 173 13.84 -14.45 11.02
C LYS A 173 14.61 -15.04 9.84
N ALA A 174 15.28 -16.17 10.05
CA ALA A 174 15.98 -16.90 8.99
C ALA A 174 15.00 -17.31 7.87
N GLY A 175 15.46 -17.29 6.62
CA GLY A 175 14.64 -17.65 5.47
C GLY A 175 13.61 -16.60 5.00
N GLU A 176 13.27 -15.62 5.84
CA GLU A 176 12.24 -14.62 5.52
C GLU A 176 12.80 -13.49 4.64
N ILE A 177 12.04 -13.11 3.61
CA ILE A 177 12.32 -11.96 2.75
C ILE A 177 11.34 -10.83 3.11
N PRO A 178 11.83 -9.73 3.72
CA PRO A 178 10.99 -8.64 4.22
C PRO A 178 10.02 -8.04 3.20
N ALA A 179 10.41 -7.88 1.93
CA ALA A 179 9.54 -7.37 0.89
C ALA A 179 8.30 -8.26 0.66
N PHE A 180 8.47 -9.59 0.65
CA PHE A 180 7.35 -10.53 0.55
C PHE A 180 6.47 -10.51 1.79
N ARG A 181 7.04 -10.35 2.99
CA ARG A 181 6.28 -10.18 4.23
C ARG A 181 5.37 -8.95 4.15
N LEU A 182 5.90 -7.80 3.70
CA LEU A 182 5.12 -6.56 3.56
C LEU A 182 3.97 -6.72 2.55
N ALA A 183 4.23 -7.36 1.41
CA ALA A 183 3.19 -7.67 0.43
C ALA A 183 2.13 -8.63 1.02
N GLY A 184 2.54 -9.66 1.76
CA GLY A 184 1.64 -10.63 2.38
C GLY A 184 0.76 -10.05 3.50
N ILE A 185 1.23 -9.02 4.23
CA ILE A 185 0.41 -8.38 5.28
C ILE A 185 -0.86 -7.74 4.68
N VAL A 186 -0.78 -7.17 3.47
CA VAL A 186 -1.93 -6.56 2.78
C VAL A 186 -3.08 -7.55 2.61
N GLU A 187 -2.76 -8.83 2.36
CA GLU A 187 -3.76 -9.87 2.15
C GLU A 187 -4.61 -10.14 3.41
N ASN A 188 -4.18 -9.69 4.58
CA ASN A 188 -4.96 -9.79 5.82
C ASN A 188 -6.07 -8.74 5.94
N ALA A 189 -6.33 -7.91 4.92
CA ALA A 189 -7.40 -6.91 4.93
C ALA A 189 -8.80 -7.51 5.19
N TYR A 190 -9.01 -8.81 4.95
CA TYR A 190 -10.26 -9.51 5.32
C TYR A 190 -10.42 -9.74 6.83
N ARG A 191 -9.33 -9.63 7.61
CA ARG A 191 -9.33 -9.79 9.08
C ARG A 191 -9.42 -8.47 9.84
N THR A 192 -9.24 -7.33 9.16
CA THR A 192 -9.18 -6.03 9.84
C THR A 192 -9.52 -4.86 8.91
N ALA A 193 -10.22 -3.87 9.45
CA ALA A 193 -10.52 -2.60 8.77
C ALA A 193 -9.35 -1.59 8.80
N ARG A 194 -8.20 -1.98 9.39
CA ARG A 194 -7.01 -1.12 9.57
C ARG A 194 -5.95 -1.29 8.48
N ILE A 195 -6.28 -2.01 7.42
CA ILE A 195 -5.44 -2.18 6.24
C ILE A 195 -6.15 -1.51 5.06
N LEU A 196 -5.49 -0.52 4.45
CA LEU A 196 -6.01 0.14 3.27
C LEU A 196 -6.06 -0.84 2.08
N PRO A 197 -7.01 -0.63 1.13
CA PRO A 197 -6.87 -1.20 -0.20
C PRO A 197 -5.48 -0.87 -0.76
N PRO A 198 -4.77 -1.85 -1.35
CA PRO A 198 -3.37 -1.66 -1.74
C PRO A 198 -3.19 -0.49 -2.69
N MET A 199 -2.31 0.43 -2.32
CA MET A 199 -1.82 1.51 -3.16
C MET A 199 -0.63 1.02 -3.95
N SER A 200 -0.92 0.47 -5.13
CA SER A 200 0.13 0.09 -6.07
C SER A 200 0.70 1.31 -6.77
N HIS A 201 1.87 1.15 -7.37
CA HIS A 201 2.60 2.16 -8.11
C HIS A 201 1.72 2.91 -9.13
N ILE A 202 0.96 2.19 -9.95
CA ILE A 202 0.03 2.81 -10.93
C ILE A 202 -1.12 3.58 -10.26
N LYS A 203 -1.58 3.15 -9.07
CA LYS A 203 -2.62 3.87 -8.33
C LYS A 203 -2.07 5.14 -7.71
N VAL A 204 -0.83 5.12 -7.21
CA VAL A 204 -0.15 6.32 -6.71
C VAL A 204 0.00 7.33 -7.85
N GLU A 205 0.48 6.88 -9.01
CA GLU A 205 0.61 7.72 -10.20
C GLU A 205 -0.75 8.31 -10.65
N SER A 206 -1.80 7.49 -10.66
CA SER A 206 -3.16 7.94 -11.00
C SER A 206 -3.68 8.99 -10.01
N LYS A 207 -3.41 8.81 -8.70
CA LYS A 207 -3.81 9.78 -7.68
C LYS A 207 -3.10 11.12 -7.84
N ILE A 208 -1.78 11.08 -8.04
CA ILE A 208 -0.95 12.23 -8.37
C ILE A 208 -1.53 12.97 -9.60
N LYS A 209 -1.75 12.28 -10.72
CA LYS A 209 -2.31 12.87 -11.94
C LYS A 209 -3.70 13.47 -11.75
N SER A 210 -4.50 12.91 -10.84
CA SER A 210 -5.84 13.40 -10.54
C SER A 210 -5.87 14.65 -9.66
N GLY A 211 -4.76 14.98 -8.98
CA GLY A 211 -4.68 16.04 -7.99
C GLY A 211 -5.54 15.80 -6.73
N SER A 212 -6.08 14.59 -6.54
CA SER A 212 -6.87 14.24 -5.36
C SER A 212 -5.97 13.85 -4.20
N SER A 213 -6.18 14.41 -3.02
CA SER A 213 -5.55 13.94 -1.79
C SER A 213 -5.91 12.47 -1.52
N PHE A 214 -4.97 11.73 -0.93
CA PHE A 214 -5.11 10.29 -0.75
C PHE A 214 -4.34 9.76 0.46
N LEU A 215 -4.66 8.53 0.85
CA LEU A 215 -3.98 7.82 1.92
C LEU A 215 -3.00 6.80 1.36
N MET A 216 -1.87 6.64 2.05
CA MET A 216 -0.95 5.52 1.86
C MET A 216 -0.78 4.75 3.15
N GLN A 217 -0.66 3.43 3.06
CA GLN A 217 -0.51 2.58 4.24
C GLN A 217 0.79 2.91 4.97
N LYS A 218 0.71 3.19 6.27
CA LYS A 218 1.88 3.45 7.12
C LYS A 218 2.36 2.15 7.75
N VAL A 219 3.68 1.96 7.79
CA VAL A 219 4.34 0.81 8.40
C VAL A 219 5.31 1.26 9.50
N LEU A 220 5.30 0.56 10.63
CA LEU A 220 6.28 0.67 11.71
C LEU A 220 7.26 -0.48 11.59
N SER A 221 8.52 -0.24 12.00
CA SER A 221 9.50 -1.29 12.21
C SER A 221 10.05 -1.21 13.63
N ALA A 222 10.16 -2.36 14.29
CA ALA A 222 10.80 -2.50 15.59
C ALA A 222 11.44 -3.88 15.66
N ASP A 223 12.73 -3.96 16.01
CA ASP A 223 13.44 -5.22 16.22
C ASP A 223 13.38 -6.24 15.07
N GLY A 224 13.30 -5.77 13.82
CA GLY A 224 13.18 -6.62 12.62
C GLY A 224 11.77 -7.17 12.38
N GLN A 225 10.80 -6.75 13.18
CA GLN A 225 9.36 -6.93 12.94
C GLN A 225 8.79 -5.68 12.27
N VAL A 226 7.66 -5.85 11.57
CA VAL A 226 6.91 -4.76 10.97
C VAL A 226 5.42 -4.87 11.27
N LYS A 227 4.75 -3.73 11.39
CA LYS A 227 3.30 -3.65 11.59
C LYS A 227 2.72 -2.52 10.76
N PHE A 228 1.60 -2.76 10.10
CA PHE A 228 0.79 -1.69 9.52
C PHE A 228 0.08 -0.91 10.63
N ALA A 229 0.27 0.40 10.68
CA ALA A 229 -0.21 1.23 11.79
C ALA A 229 -0.77 2.56 11.28
N GLY A 230 -2.03 2.54 10.84
CA GLY A 230 -2.69 3.72 10.29
C GLY A 230 -2.17 4.09 8.90
N ALA A 231 -2.28 5.38 8.54
CA ALA A 231 -1.97 5.85 7.19
C ALA A 231 -1.19 7.17 7.18
N ALA A 232 -0.47 7.42 6.09
CA ALA A 232 0.05 8.73 5.75
C ALA A 232 -0.98 9.48 4.90
N VAL A 233 -1.19 10.76 5.21
CA VAL A 233 -2.06 11.68 4.46
C VAL A 233 -1.19 12.38 3.42
N ILE A 234 -1.49 12.17 2.14
CA ILE A 234 -0.80 12.81 1.02
C ILE A 234 -1.70 13.90 0.46
N ASP A 235 -1.16 15.11 0.39
CA ASP A 235 -1.82 16.25 -0.24
C ASP A 235 -1.78 16.12 -1.77
N GLY A 236 -2.94 16.19 -2.40
CA GLY A 236 -3.10 16.08 -3.84
C GLY A 236 -2.57 17.28 -4.63
N LYS A 237 -2.30 18.43 -4.00
CA LYS A 237 -1.72 19.62 -4.66
C LYS A 237 -0.20 19.61 -4.58
N THR A 238 0.35 19.41 -3.39
CA THR A 238 1.81 19.41 -3.20
C THR A 238 2.45 18.06 -3.50
N HIS A 239 1.68 16.97 -3.47
CA HIS A 239 2.18 15.58 -3.54
C HIS A 239 3.17 15.23 -2.44
N LYS A 240 3.07 15.93 -1.30
CA LYS A 240 3.85 15.68 -0.10
C LYS A 240 2.96 15.08 0.98
N MET A 241 3.59 14.40 1.94
CA MET A 241 2.93 13.95 3.14
C MET A 241 2.61 15.14 4.04
N ALA A 242 1.33 15.37 4.31
CA ALA A 242 0.83 16.45 5.16
C ALA A 242 0.68 16.00 6.63
N GLY A 243 0.46 14.71 6.88
CA GLY A 243 0.21 14.20 8.22
C GLY A 243 -0.01 12.70 8.28
N THR A 244 -0.59 12.23 9.38
CA THR A 244 -0.91 10.80 9.56
C THR A 244 -2.28 10.56 10.18
N LEU A 245 -2.89 9.45 9.80
CA LEU A 245 -3.95 8.82 10.55
C LEU A 245 -3.37 7.71 11.42
N ASN A 246 -3.82 7.61 12.66
CA ASN A 246 -3.55 6.44 13.51
C ASN A 246 -4.44 5.24 13.07
N GLU A 247 -4.37 4.13 13.79
CA GLU A 247 -5.12 2.91 13.44
C GLU A 247 -6.65 3.09 13.54
N GLU A 248 -7.15 3.79 14.56
CA GLU A 248 -8.58 4.05 14.74
C GLU A 248 -9.12 5.07 13.73
N GLU A 249 -8.34 6.13 13.45
CA GLU A 249 -8.69 7.14 12.46
C GLU A 249 -8.75 6.52 11.05
N LEU A 250 -7.77 5.66 10.71
CA LEU A 250 -7.81 4.90 9.46
C LEU A 250 -9.05 4.00 9.40
N GLU A 251 -9.37 3.30 10.48
CA GLU A 251 -10.57 2.48 10.57
C GLU A 251 -11.85 3.31 10.33
N GLY A 252 -11.91 4.54 10.86
CA GLY A 252 -12.98 5.50 10.55
C GLY A 252 -13.10 5.82 9.06
N VAL A 253 -11.98 6.02 8.34
CA VAL A 253 -12.00 6.23 6.88
C VAL A 253 -12.46 4.97 6.15
N THR A 254 -12.06 3.79 6.61
CA THR A 254 -12.52 2.52 6.04
C THR A 254 -14.04 2.40 6.15
N TRP A 255 -14.64 2.78 7.28
CA TRP A 255 -16.08 2.86 7.48
C TRP A 255 -16.75 3.88 6.55
N ILE A 256 -16.22 5.11 6.45
CA ILE A 256 -16.74 6.17 5.57
C ILE A 256 -16.74 5.71 4.11
N THR A 257 -15.66 5.07 3.67
CA THR A 257 -15.50 4.67 2.27
C THR A 257 -16.15 3.34 1.93
N GLY A 258 -16.53 2.54 2.94
CA GLY A 258 -17.11 1.21 2.76
C GLY A 258 -16.16 0.21 2.09
N LYS A 259 -14.85 0.44 2.17
CA LYS A 259 -13.81 -0.39 1.51
C LYS A 259 -13.23 -1.48 2.41
N GLY A 260 -13.76 -1.62 3.63
CA GLY A 260 -13.38 -2.68 4.56
C GLY A 260 -13.83 -4.05 4.05
N LYS A 261 -12.99 -5.07 4.25
CA LYS A 261 -13.30 -6.47 3.91
C LYS A 261 -13.62 -7.34 5.14
N GLY A 262 -13.54 -6.77 6.33
CA GLY A 262 -13.77 -7.44 7.60
C GLY A 262 -13.14 -6.66 8.75
N GLY A 263 -13.01 -7.31 9.91
CA GLY A 263 -12.50 -6.69 11.13
C GLY A 263 -13.49 -6.82 12.28
N VAL A 264 -13.17 -6.16 13.38
CA VAL A 264 -13.98 -6.21 14.61
C VAL A 264 -14.22 -4.82 15.15
N VAL A 265 -15.44 -4.56 15.62
CA VAL A 265 -15.79 -3.39 16.41
C VAL A 265 -15.86 -3.83 17.86
N LYS A 266 -14.88 -3.38 18.65
CA LYS A 266 -14.89 -3.54 20.10
C LYS A 266 -15.76 -2.45 20.71
N SER A 267 -16.81 -2.84 21.42
CA SER A 267 -17.69 -1.92 22.14
C SER A 267 -17.98 -2.45 23.55
N PHE A 268 -18.75 -1.67 24.32
CA PHE A 268 -19.15 -2.02 25.67
C PHE A 268 -20.66 -1.89 25.80
N TYR A 269 -21.28 -2.89 26.40
CA TYR A 269 -22.72 -2.90 26.64
C TYR A 269 -23.10 -1.77 27.59
N LYS A 270 -24.06 -0.93 27.19
CA LYS A 270 -24.34 0.34 27.90
C LYS A 270 -24.73 0.13 29.36
N GLU A 271 -25.51 -0.90 29.67
CA GLU A 271 -26.06 -1.12 31.00
C GLU A 271 -25.05 -1.72 31.99
N THR A 272 -24.11 -2.55 31.52
CA THR A 272 -23.18 -3.28 32.41
C THR A 272 -21.72 -2.86 32.25
N GLY A 273 -21.39 -2.12 31.20
CA GLY A 273 -20.01 -1.78 30.85
C GLY A 273 -19.17 -2.97 30.38
N GLN A 274 -19.77 -4.14 30.16
CA GLN A 274 -19.06 -5.37 29.78
C GLN A 274 -18.78 -5.41 28.28
N LEU A 275 -17.72 -6.12 27.91
CA LEU A 275 -17.22 -6.22 26.54
C LEU A 275 -18.22 -6.89 25.59
N ILE A 276 -18.37 -6.29 24.42
CA ILE A 276 -19.03 -6.87 23.25
C ILE A 276 -18.12 -6.66 22.03
N VAL A 277 -18.01 -7.69 21.19
CA VAL A 277 -17.28 -7.62 19.93
C VAL A 277 -18.19 -8.01 18.79
N TYR A 278 -18.37 -7.07 17.87
CA TYR A 278 -19.05 -7.27 16.60
C TYR A 278 -18.00 -7.56 15.52
N GLU A 279 -18.07 -8.74 14.89
CA GLU A 279 -17.20 -9.11 13.78
C GLU A 279 -17.90 -8.81 12.45
N ILE A 280 -17.23 -8.06 11.59
CA ILE A 280 -17.75 -7.55 10.33
C ILE A 280 -17.72 -8.67 9.29
N GLU A 281 -18.88 -9.07 8.76
CA GLU A 281 -18.98 -9.98 7.61
C GLU A 281 -19.08 -9.20 6.30
N SER A 282 -19.83 -8.09 6.31
CA SER A 282 -19.97 -7.19 5.18
C SER A 282 -20.08 -5.74 5.63
N MET A 283 -19.60 -4.83 4.79
CA MET A 283 -19.63 -3.39 5.01
C MET A 283 -19.99 -2.70 3.70
N LYS A 284 -20.92 -1.75 3.77
CA LYS A 284 -21.29 -0.88 2.66
C LYS A 284 -21.39 0.54 3.17
N SER A 285 -20.89 1.49 2.40
CA SER A 285 -21.08 2.91 2.67
C SER A 285 -21.47 3.63 1.39
N THR A 286 -22.39 4.58 1.51
CA THR A 286 -22.77 5.48 0.42
C THR A 286 -22.63 6.92 0.88
N ILE A 287 -21.76 7.66 0.21
CA ILE A 287 -21.65 9.12 0.36
C ILE A 287 -22.63 9.75 -0.63
N ILE A 288 -23.53 10.61 -0.16
CA ILE A 288 -24.56 11.26 -0.97
C ILE A 288 -24.37 12.78 -0.84
N PRO A 289 -23.97 13.48 -1.93
CA PRO A 289 -23.92 14.94 -1.94
C PRO A 289 -25.34 15.50 -1.95
N ARG A 290 -25.56 16.56 -1.18
CA ARG A 290 -26.76 17.37 -1.18
C ARG A 290 -26.38 18.78 -1.59
N VAL A 291 -27.07 19.29 -2.60
CA VAL A 291 -26.85 20.65 -3.11
C VAL A 291 -28.15 21.41 -3.06
N THR A 292 -28.19 22.47 -2.26
CA THR A 292 -29.31 23.41 -2.18
C THR A 292 -28.79 24.81 -2.47
N GLY A 293 -29.01 25.29 -3.70
CA GLY A 293 -28.41 26.54 -4.18
C GLY A 293 -26.88 26.44 -4.21
N ASN A 294 -26.21 27.24 -3.37
CA ASN A 294 -24.75 27.23 -3.22
C ASN A 294 -24.29 26.40 -2.01
N ASN A 295 -25.20 25.88 -1.18
CA ASN A 295 -24.83 25.10 -0.01
C ASN A 295 -24.60 23.64 -0.41
N ILE A 296 -23.44 23.10 -0.01
CA ILE A 296 -23.05 21.71 -0.20
C ILE A 296 -23.05 21.04 1.17
N SER A 297 -23.69 19.87 1.27
CA SER A 297 -23.56 18.97 2.41
C SER A 297 -23.47 17.53 1.95
N PHE A 298 -23.11 16.62 2.84
CA PHE A 298 -23.07 15.19 2.54
C PHE A 298 -23.81 14.38 3.60
N ASP A 299 -24.53 13.37 3.14
CA ASP A 299 -25.05 12.29 3.99
C ASP A 299 -24.21 11.03 3.74
N VAL A 300 -23.62 10.47 4.79
CA VAL A 300 -22.84 9.23 4.75
C VAL A 300 -23.67 8.12 5.41
N ASN A 301 -24.19 7.21 4.60
CA ASN A 301 -25.00 6.09 5.08
C ASN A 301 -24.15 4.83 5.13
N ILE A 302 -23.88 4.35 6.34
CA ILE A 302 -23.05 3.18 6.61
C ILE A 302 -23.94 2.02 7.07
N GLU A 303 -23.87 0.91 6.35
CA GLU A 303 -24.57 -0.32 6.66
C GLU A 303 -23.56 -1.46 6.79
N SER A 304 -23.72 -2.28 7.82
CA SER A 304 -22.93 -3.51 7.95
C SER A 304 -23.75 -4.63 8.56
N VAL A 305 -23.47 -5.84 8.06
CA VAL A 305 -23.98 -7.09 8.61
C VAL A 305 -22.80 -7.87 9.15
N GLY A 306 -23.00 -8.51 10.29
CA GLY A 306 -21.96 -9.24 10.98
C GLY A 306 -22.49 -10.03 12.15
N ARG A 307 -21.57 -10.56 12.93
CA ARG A 307 -21.88 -11.49 14.00
C ARG A 307 -21.39 -11.02 15.35
N LEU A 308 -22.05 -11.48 16.41
CA LEU A 308 -21.57 -11.31 17.77
C LEU A 308 -20.48 -12.36 18.04
N SER A 309 -19.22 -11.97 17.93
CA SER A 309 -18.08 -12.90 18.03
C SER A 309 -17.58 -13.08 19.46
N GLU A 310 -17.79 -12.10 20.33
CA GLU A 310 -17.42 -12.16 21.75
C GLU A 310 -18.39 -11.35 22.60
N ASN A 311 -18.78 -11.89 23.75
CA ASN A 311 -19.73 -11.28 24.66
C ASN A 311 -19.41 -11.67 26.10
N TRP A 312 -19.14 -10.70 26.95
CA TRP A 312 -18.87 -10.92 28.39
C TRP A 312 -20.06 -10.57 29.28
N VAL A 313 -21.22 -10.25 28.71
CA VAL A 313 -22.40 -9.89 29.48
C VAL A 313 -22.96 -11.12 30.21
N VAL A 314 -22.77 -11.15 31.53
CA VAL A 314 -23.24 -12.23 32.42
C VAL A 314 -24.64 -11.88 32.94
N SER A 315 -25.63 -11.75 32.06
CA SER A 315 -27.04 -11.68 32.49
C SER A 315 -28.01 -11.98 31.35
N GLY A 316 -29.02 -12.80 31.64
CA GLY A 316 -30.15 -13.06 30.75
C GLY A 316 -29.84 -13.92 29.52
N ASN A 317 -30.91 -14.27 28.80
CA ASN A 317 -30.81 -15.00 27.54
C ASN A 317 -30.29 -14.03 26.46
N THR A 318 -28.97 -14.00 26.26
CA THR A 318 -28.21 -13.15 25.33
C THR A 318 -28.58 -13.36 23.85
N PHE A 319 -29.46 -14.31 23.56
CA PHE A 319 -30.01 -14.58 22.23
C PHE A 319 -31.38 -13.93 21.99
N LYS A 320 -31.91 -13.15 22.93
CA LYS A 320 -33.14 -12.38 22.70
C LYS A 320 -32.88 -11.20 21.77
N ASN A 321 -33.82 -10.94 20.86
CA ASN A 321 -33.80 -9.79 19.94
C ASN A 321 -33.54 -8.44 20.63
N GLU A 322 -33.96 -8.26 21.88
CA GLU A 322 -33.71 -7.01 22.61
C GLU A 322 -32.23 -6.81 22.96
N PHE A 323 -31.54 -7.87 23.42
CA PHE A 323 -30.12 -7.80 23.71
C PHE A 323 -29.31 -7.48 22.46
N LEU A 324 -29.62 -8.16 21.35
CA LEU A 324 -28.95 -7.96 20.06
C LEU A 324 -29.12 -6.51 19.58
N LYS A 325 -30.33 -5.96 19.64
CA LYS A 325 -30.57 -4.55 19.30
C LYS A 325 -29.74 -3.58 20.14
N LYS A 326 -29.53 -3.88 21.42
CA LYS A 326 -28.71 -3.05 22.31
C LYS A 326 -27.21 -3.19 22.01
N ALA A 327 -26.75 -4.40 21.66
CA ALA A 327 -25.39 -4.67 21.20
C ALA A 327 -25.09 -3.96 19.86
N GLU A 328 -26.04 -4.01 18.91
CA GLU A 328 -26.01 -3.25 17.66
C GLU A 328 -25.86 -1.75 17.95
N LYS A 329 -26.74 -1.17 18.79
CA LYS A 329 -26.68 0.26 19.14
C LYS A 329 -25.36 0.67 19.81
N SER A 330 -24.80 -0.20 20.65
CA SER A 330 -23.51 0.06 21.31
C SER A 330 -22.35 0.07 20.30
N SER A 331 -22.37 -0.85 19.34
CA SER A 331 -21.38 -0.93 18.27
C SER A 331 -21.54 0.18 17.22
N GLU A 332 -22.79 0.54 16.86
CA GLU A 332 -23.10 1.68 16.00
C GLU A 332 -22.58 2.99 16.60
N LYS A 333 -22.72 3.18 17.92
CA LYS A 333 -22.19 4.35 18.62
C LYS A 333 -20.67 4.42 18.50
N GLU A 334 -19.98 3.30 18.62
CA GLU A 334 -18.52 3.26 18.48
C GLU A 334 -18.07 3.58 17.05
N VAL A 335 -18.74 3.01 16.03
CA VAL A 335 -18.45 3.38 14.63
C VAL A 335 -18.73 4.86 14.38
N LYS A 336 -19.83 5.42 14.90
CA LYS A 336 -20.14 6.86 14.82
C LYS A 336 -19.04 7.72 15.45
N ARG A 337 -18.44 7.26 16.56
CA ARG A 337 -17.28 7.93 17.19
C ARG A 337 -16.05 7.90 16.27
N LEU A 338 -15.70 6.73 15.73
CA LEU A 338 -14.56 6.59 14.81
C LEU A 338 -14.70 7.48 13.57
N VAL A 339 -15.89 7.47 12.96
CA VAL A 339 -16.22 8.30 11.78
C VAL A 339 -16.16 9.79 12.11
N GLY A 340 -16.80 10.22 13.20
CA GLY A 340 -16.79 11.62 13.63
C GLY A 340 -15.39 12.15 13.89
N ASN A 341 -14.57 11.38 14.63
CA ASN A 341 -13.20 11.75 14.97
C ASN A 341 -12.34 11.98 13.71
N VAL A 342 -12.43 11.09 12.72
CA VAL A 342 -11.60 11.25 11.51
C VAL A 342 -12.13 12.33 10.57
N ILE A 343 -13.46 12.55 10.51
CA ILE A 343 -14.02 13.69 9.77
C ILE A 343 -13.50 15.00 10.33
N GLU A 344 -13.56 15.17 11.66
CA GLU A 344 -13.03 16.36 12.33
C GLU A 344 -11.55 16.57 11.99
N LYS A 345 -10.74 15.52 12.08
CA LYS A 345 -9.32 15.60 11.73
C LYS A 345 -9.07 15.97 10.27
N MET A 346 -9.80 15.35 9.33
CA MET A 346 -9.69 15.67 7.91
C MET A 346 -10.09 17.12 7.60
N GLN A 347 -11.13 17.65 8.26
CA GLN A 347 -11.66 19.00 8.01
C GLN A 347 -10.92 20.11 8.78
N LYS A 348 -10.46 19.86 10.01
CA LYS A 348 -9.93 20.89 10.90
C LYS A 348 -8.42 20.89 11.01
N GLU A 349 -7.80 19.71 11.03
CA GLU A 349 -6.34 19.60 11.17
C GLU A 349 -5.66 19.63 9.80
N TYR A 350 -6.12 18.78 8.87
CA TYR A 350 -5.47 18.66 7.56
C TYR A 350 -6.09 19.52 6.47
N GLN A 351 -7.40 19.79 6.55
CA GLN A 351 -8.15 20.45 5.47
C GLN A 351 -8.01 19.72 4.13
N LEU A 352 -8.00 18.38 4.14
CA LEU A 352 -7.81 17.57 2.94
C LEU A 352 -8.89 16.48 2.85
N ASP A 353 -9.55 16.42 1.70
CA ASP A 353 -10.47 15.32 1.39
C ASP A 353 -9.71 14.08 0.90
N VAL A 354 -9.46 13.15 1.83
CA VAL A 354 -8.85 11.85 1.52
C VAL A 354 -9.86 10.69 1.43
N ALA A 355 -11.12 10.94 1.78
CA ALA A 355 -12.20 9.95 1.75
C ALA A 355 -12.95 9.92 0.41
N GLY A 356 -12.84 10.97 -0.41
CA GLY A 356 -13.37 11.03 -1.76
C GLY A 356 -14.74 11.73 -1.88
N PHE A 357 -15.07 12.63 -0.97
CA PHE A 357 -16.29 13.44 -1.02
C PHE A 357 -16.39 14.28 -2.31
N GLY A 358 -15.29 14.92 -2.70
CA GLY A 358 -15.20 15.73 -3.91
C GLY A 358 -15.38 14.91 -5.18
N ASN A 359 -14.89 13.67 -5.18
CA ASN A 359 -15.13 12.73 -6.26
C ASN A 359 -16.61 12.38 -6.39
N ARG A 360 -17.32 12.23 -5.27
CA ARG A 360 -18.77 11.98 -5.31
C ARG A 360 -19.53 13.20 -5.82
N LEU A 361 -19.18 14.40 -5.36
CA LEU A 361 -19.75 15.65 -5.86
C LEU A 361 -19.50 15.84 -7.36
N ARG A 362 -18.30 15.51 -7.84
CA ARG A 362 -17.94 15.55 -9.26
C ARG A 362 -18.81 14.63 -10.12
N ILE A 363 -19.12 13.43 -9.61
CA ILE A 363 -19.93 12.44 -10.34
C ILE A 363 -21.39 12.86 -10.39
N GLU A 364 -21.98 13.26 -9.26
CA GLU A 364 -23.43 13.54 -9.19
C GLU A 364 -23.80 14.98 -9.57
N HIS A 365 -22.93 15.95 -9.26
CA HIS A 365 -23.17 17.38 -9.50
C HIS A 365 -21.98 18.04 -10.23
N PRO A 366 -21.66 17.64 -11.47
CA PRO A 366 -20.48 18.11 -12.20
C PRO A 366 -20.45 19.63 -12.42
N LYS A 367 -21.62 20.27 -12.57
CA LYS A 367 -21.74 21.74 -12.70
C LYS A 367 -21.30 22.47 -11.43
N VAL A 368 -21.65 21.93 -10.26
CA VAL A 368 -21.27 22.48 -8.95
C VAL A 368 -19.78 22.24 -8.73
N TRP A 369 -19.32 21.01 -8.99
CA TRP A 369 -17.91 20.66 -8.91
C TRP A 369 -17.02 21.60 -9.73
N ASN A 370 -17.41 21.95 -10.96
CA ASN A 370 -16.64 22.86 -11.80
C ASN A 370 -16.43 24.26 -11.18
N LYS A 371 -17.33 24.71 -10.29
CA LYS A 371 -17.21 25.98 -9.58
C LYS A 371 -16.25 25.88 -8.39
N VAL A 372 -16.28 24.76 -7.65
CA VAL A 372 -15.53 24.61 -6.38
C VAL A 372 -14.21 23.85 -6.51
N LYS A 373 -13.94 23.18 -7.63
CA LYS A 373 -12.79 22.26 -7.78
C LYS A 373 -11.41 22.88 -7.50
N LYS A 374 -11.24 24.19 -7.71
CA LYS A 374 -9.97 24.88 -7.44
C LYS A 374 -9.71 25.02 -5.94
N ASP A 375 -10.77 25.31 -5.19
CA ASP A 375 -10.76 25.60 -3.75
C ASP A 375 -11.47 24.49 -2.96
N TRP A 376 -11.43 23.27 -3.49
CA TRP A 376 -12.19 22.14 -2.95
C TRP A 376 -11.84 21.86 -1.49
N ASP A 377 -10.56 21.89 -1.14
CA ASP A 377 -10.09 21.62 0.23
C ASP A 377 -10.65 22.62 1.25
N GLN A 378 -10.71 23.91 0.89
CA GLN A 378 -11.35 24.94 1.73
C GLN A 378 -12.86 24.67 1.86
N THR A 379 -13.52 24.43 0.72
CA THR A 379 -14.97 24.13 0.67
C THR A 379 -15.30 22.90 1.53
N PHE A 380 -14.48 21.84 1.42
CA PHE A 380 -14.62 20.59 2.17
C PHE A 380 -14.49 20.81 3.68
N SER A 381 -13.58 21.67 4.12
CA SER A 381 -13.30 21.94 5.54
C SER A 381 -14.46 22.63 6.29
N GLU A 382 -15.34 23.28 5.54
CA GLU A 382 -16.54 23.98 6.03
C GLU A 382 -17.84 23.19 5.76
N THR A 383 -17.79 22.16 4.93
CA THR A 383 -18.97 21.40 4.50
C THR A 383 -19.56 20.59 5.66
N GLN A 384 -20.87 20.66 5.83
CA GLN A 384 -21.57 19.80 6.78
C GLN A 384 -21.60 18.34 6.30
N ILE A 385 -21.17 17.42 7.16
CA ILE A 385 -21.21 15.97 6.89
C ILE A 385 -22.06 15.32 7.97
N ASN A 386 -23.24 14.84 7.56
CA ASN A 386 -24.09 14.00 8.40
C ASN A 386 -23.74 12.54 8.15
N TYR A 387 -23.77 11.71 9.18
CA TYR A 387 -23.51 10.29 9.05
C TYR A 387 -24.48 9.46 9.89
N ASP A 388 -25.02 8.42 9.27
CA ASP A 388 -25.80 7.41 9.95
C ASP A 388 -25.16 6.04 9.80
N VAL A 389 -25.26 5.25 10.87
CA VAL A 389 -24.65 3.93 10.96
C VAL A 389 -25.72 2.97 11.44
N LYS A 390 -25.90 1.90 10.66
CA LYS A 390 -26.79 0.80 10.96
C LYS A 390 -26.00 -0.51 10.94
N LEU A 391 -25.94 -1.19 12.07
CA LEU A 391 -25.32 -2.51 12.18
C LEU A 391 -26.40 -3.55 12.43
N THR A 392 -26.28 -4.70 11.78
CA THR A 392 -27.20 -5.83 11.97
C THR A 392 -26.42 -7.06 12.41
N ILE A 393 -26.83 -7.65 13.53
CA ILE A 393 -26.30 -8.93 14.00
C ILE A 393 -27.20 -10.05 13.47
N ASN A 394 -26.67 -10.90 12.60
CA ASN A 394 -27.39 -12.04 12.01
C ASN A 394 -26.89 -13.41 12.49
N ASP A 395 -25.70 -13.48 13.09
CA ASP A 395 -25.08 -14.69 13.65
C ASP A 395 -24.53 -14.41 15.06
N TYR A 396 -24.58 -15.43 15.91
CA TYR A 396 -24.12 -15.42 17.31
C TYR A 396 -23.23 -16.64 17.63
N GLY A 397 -22.75 -17.32 16.59
CA GLY A 397 -21.89 -18.49 16.71
C GLY A 397 -22.60 -19.72 17.29
N THR A 398 -21.81 -20.72 17.66
CA THR A 398 -22.31 -22.02 18.15
C THR A 398 -22.89 -21.98 19.57
N SER A 399 -22.73 -20.87 20.29
CA SER A 399 -23.16 -20.72 21.68
C SER A 399 -24.68 -20.61 21.86
N GLY A 400 -25.43 -20.28 20.81
CA GLY A 400 -26.90 -20.25 20.86
C GLY A 400 -27.56 -21.47 20.23
N GLY A 401 -26.80 -22.55 20.01
CA GLY A 401 -27.36 -23.85 19.71
C GLY A 401 -28.12 -24.39 20.92
N SER A 402 -29.42 -24.13 20.98
CA SER A 402 -30.33 -24.98 21.75
C SER A 402 -30.10 -26.42 21.26
N LYS A 403 -29.57 -27.27 22.14
CA LYS A 403 -29.90 -28.69 22.07
C LYS A 403 -31.42 -28.75 22.05
N LYS A 404 -31.99 -29.16 20.92
CA LYS A 404 -33.34 -29.71 20.91
C LYS A 404 -33.27 -31.14 21.42
#